data_AF-A0A7C3Q9K5-F1
#
_entry.id   AF-A0A7C3Q9K5-F1
#
_cell.length_a   1.000
_cell.length_b   1.000
_cell.length_c   1.000
_cell.angle_alpha   90.00
_cell.angle_beta   90.00
_cell.angle_gamma   90.00
#
_symmetry.space_group_name_H-M   'P 1'
#
loop_
_entity.id
_entity.type
_entity.pdbx_description
1 polymer ?
#
loop_
_entity_poly.entity_id
_entity_poly.type
_entity_poly.pdbx_seq_one_letter_code
_entity_poly.pdbx_strand_id
1 'polypeptide(L)'
;MEWTQGNEVEKHGESRGTSAGLWVRAKRRGASVVRTCAGVAAGWKSERRGTFLVLVVGVLALLSVIAIVYSAIGVGDRSRSTAVVKAERVNQVPDEVRDWIASIIAGDVLDTHYDELPGAGGRLRLRREATDYPYVEYNVVSSRASTNYNPATDQPFTVTGGFEPGVEGAYWGNWPQRWLASDPWLASTTPTWLHYSGTGSSAARNGRLGNSDTLADRERDWAKISNIAPDGRFVNLHNLRNSFEARPGTASGEMSFNLSLLNHEANTVAGAVVANPARTDFNVTIAANGPLYDRPAYWSNRQVGLFRPVTSAGDVGSAGYFNYQYADADGDGFYDSRWQELVNASDPNNVYSVITKDPKYRWFVATRIVDLSSMVNVNTATDLVVPPSAEVPIGASP
;
A
#
# COMPACT_ATOMS: atom_id res chain seq x y z
N MET A 1 23.34 22.04 -39.65
CA MET A 1 22.54 20.85 -40.03
C MET A 1 21.10 21.20 -39.74
N GLU A 2 20.41 21.48 -40.83
CA GLU A 2 19.07 22.04 -40.93
C GLU A 2 18.12 20.87 -41.22
N TRP A 3 17.06 20.70 -40.43
CA TRP A 3 15.88 19.93 -40.83
C TRP A 3 14.63 20.68 -40.38
N THR A 4 13.98 21.20 -41.40
CA THR A 4 12.71 21.92 -41.46
C THR A 4 11.52 20.97 -41.62
N GLN A 5 10.34 21.51 -41.28
CA GLN A 5 8.97 21.17 -41.73
C GLN A 5 8.29 19.91 -41.12
N GLY A 6 6.98 19.91 -40.84
CA GLY A 6 5.94 20.84 -41.26
C GLY A 6 4.68 20.78 -40.40
N ASN A 7 3.99 21.92 -40.38
CA ASN A 7 2.63 22.13 -39.90
C ASN A 7 1.62 21.50 -40.86
N GLU A 8 0.52 20.98 -40.35
CA GLU A 8 -0.76 21.02 -41.06
C GLU A 8 -1.88 21.45 -40.10
N VAL A 9 -2.48 22.57 -40.47
CA VAL A 9 -3.69 23.17 -39.90
C VAL A 9 -4.75 22.94 -40.96
N GLU A 10 -5.87 22.30 -40.61
CA GLU A 10 -7.09 22.42 -41.40
C GLU A 10 -8.26 22.85 -40.53
N LYS A 11 -8.79 24.03 -40.88
CA LYS A 11 -10.06 24.61 -40.49
C LYS A 11 -11.09 24.33 -41.59
N HIS A 12 -12.36 24.56 -41.24
CA HIS A 12 -13.58 24.61 -42.05
C HIS A 12 -14.40 23.31 -42.03
N GLY A 13 -15.71 23.33 -41.88
CA GLY A 13 -16.64 24.45 -41.88
C GLY A 13 -18.05 24.01 -41.50
N GLU A 14 -18.87 25.03 -41.26
CA GLU A 14 -20.29 25.04 -40.93
C GLU A 14 -21.17 24.28 -41.93
N SER A 15 -22.34 23.78 -41.50
CA SER A 15 -23.61 24.46 -41.81
C SER A 15 -24.84 23.70 -41.31
N ARG A 16 -25.86 24.49 -40.97
CA ARG A 16 -27.19 24.13 -40.51
C ARG A 16 -28.02 23.46 -41.62
N GLY A 17 -28.97 22.62 -41.22
CA GLY A 17 -30.02 22.13 -42.11
C GLY A 17 -31.18 21.47 -41.37
N THR A 18 -32.08 22.28 -40.82
CA THR A 18 -33.45 21.87 -40.52
C THR A 18 -34.18 21.50 -41.81
N SER A 19 -34.81 20.33 -41.88
CA SER A 19 -35.99 20.12 -42.73
C SER A 19 -36.86 18.99 -42.18
N ALA A 20 -38.12 19.34 -41.94
CA ALA A 20 -39.22 18.41 -41.78
C ALA A 20 -39.62 17.86 -43.16
N GLY A 21 -40.10 16.62 -43.21
CA GLY A 21 -40.87 16.17 -44.37
C GLY A 21 -40.88 14.67 -44.66
N LEU A 22 -42.06 14.10 -44.47
CA LEU A 22 -42.69 13.08 -45.32
C LEU A 22 -42.26 11.60 -45.23
N TRP A 23 -43.21 10.84 -44.69
CA TRP A 23 -43.60 9.47 -45.02
C TRP A 23 -43.27 8.97 -46.44
N VAL A 24 -42.53 7.86 -46.53
CA VAL A 24 -42.76 6.80 -47.52
C VAL A 24 -42.41 5.42 -46.92
N ARG A 25 -43.39 4.51 -46.99
CA ARG A 25 -43.28 3.06 -46.77
C ARG A 25 -42.22 2.42 -47.67
N ALA A 26 -41.39 1.54 -47.12
CA ALA A 26 -40.83 0.41 -47.87
C ALA A 26 -40.74 -0.86 -47.00
N LYS A 27 -41.64 -1.81 -47.27
CA LYS A 27 -41.53 -3.22 -46.92
C LYS A 27 -40.41 -3.87 -47.73
N ARG A 28 -39.63 -4.77 -47.12
CA ARG A 28 -39.13 -6.07 -47.67
C ARG A 28 -38.39 -6.78 -46.52
N ARG A 29 -38.82 -7.95 -46.03
CA ARG A 29 -38.96 -9.31 -46.61
C ARG A 29 -37.66 -10.14 -46.48
N GLY A 30 -37.79 -11.32 -45.87
CA GLY A 30 -36.88 -12.47 -45.94
C GLY A 30 -36.56 -13.02 -44.53
N ALA A 31 -36.89 -14.25 -44.12
CA ALA A 31 -37.53 -15.36 -44.80
C ALA A 31 -38.25 -16.25 -43.77
N SER A 32 -39.53 -16.51 -44.01
CA SER A 32 -40.28 -17.64 -43.45
C SER A 32 -40.50 -18.61 -44.59
N VAL A 33 -39.98 -19.84 -44.48
CA VAL A 33 -40.46 -21.00 -45.24
C VAL A 33 -40.36 -22.22 -44.33
N VAL A 34 -41.37 -22.41 -43.49
CA VAL A 34 -41.75 -23.73 -42.97
C VAL A 34 -43.22 -23.92 -43.28
N ARG A 35 -43.52 -24.58 -44.40
CA ARG A 35 -44.79 -25.30 -44.58
C ARG A 35 -44.72 -26.29 -45.73
N THR A 36 -45.02 -27.55 -45.37
CA THR A 36 -45.85 -28.52 -46.11
C THR A 36 -45.46 -28.87 -47.54
N CYS A 37 -44.86 -30.03 -47.71
CA CYS A 37 -45.13 -30.92 -48.84
C CYS A 37 -45.78 -32.20 -48.28
N ALA A 38 -47.08 -32.33 -48.48
CA ALA A 38 -47.82 -33.56 -48.31
C ALA A 38 -48.11 -34.14 -49.71
N GLY A 39 -47.79 -35.42 -49.88
CA GLY A 39 -48.54 -36.34 -50.74
C GLY A 39 -48.35 -36.24 -52.25
N VAL A 40 -47.44 -37.04 -52.79
CA VAL A 40 -47.69 -37.77 -54.04
C VAL A 40 -47.39 -39.24 -53.78
N ALA A 41 -48.38 -40.09 -53.99
CA ALA A 41 -48.26 -41.53 -53.89
C ALA A 41 -47.56 -42.08 -55.15
N ALA A 42 -46.46 -42.79 -54.95
CA ALA A 42 -45.88 -43.66 -55.97
C ALA A 42 -45.50 -44.97 -55.27
N GLY A 43 -46.44 -45.91 -55.26
CA GLY A 43 -46.13 -47.30 -54.97
C GLY A 43 -45.51 -47.94 -56.20
N TRP A 44 -44.29 -48.49 -56.06
CA TRP A 44 -43.95 -49.85 -56.51
C TRP A 44 -42.49 -50.18 -56.20
N LYS A 45 -42.33 -51.39 -55.65
CA LYS A 45 -41.11 -52.10 -55.22
C LYS A 45 -40.50 -51.66 -53.88
N SER A 46 -40.99 -52.35 -52.86
CA SER A 46 -40.35 -52.55 -51.56
C SER A 46 -38.99 -53.24 -51.74
N GLU A 47 -37.93 -52.46 -51.87
CA GLU A 47 -36.58 -52.90 -51.51
C GLU A 47 -36.12 -52.05 -50.31
N ARG A 48 -35.62 -52.75 -49.29
CA ARG A 48 -35.28 -52.25 -47.95
C ARG A 48 -34.23 -51.12 -47.97
N ARG A 49 -34.62 -49.88 -48.29
CA ARG A 49 -33.73 -48.68 -48.32
C ARG A 49 -33.88 -47.72 -47.13
N GLY A 50 -34.78 -48.02 -46.18
CA GLY A 50 -34.98 -47.19 -44.98
C GLY A 50 -33.88 -47.29 -43.92
N THR A 51 -33.07 -48.35 -43.93
CA THR A 51 -32.04 -48.59 -42.90
C THR A 51 -30.81 -47.69 -43.04
N PHE A 52 -30.41 -47.31 -44.26
CA PHE A 52 -29.18 -46.53 -44.47
C PHE A 52 -29.29 -45.09 -43.96
N LEU A 53 -30.43 -44.44 -44.21
CA LEU A 53 -30.65 -43.05 -43.81
C LEU A 53 -30.78 -42.91 -42.28
N VAL A 54 -31.45 -43.88 -41.63
CA VAL A 54 -31.52 -43.95 -40.16
C VAL A 54 -30.14 -44.21 -39.56
N LEU A 55 -29.31 -45.04 -40.19
CA LEU A 55 -27.94 -45.32 -39.73
C LEU A 55 -27.06 -44.07 -39.83
N VAL A 56 -27.10 -43.34 -40.95
CA VAL A 56 -26.32 -42.10 -41.12
C VAL A 56 -26.75 -41.02 -40.13
N VAL A 57 -28.06 -40.82 -39.95
CA VAL A 57 -28.58 -39.85 -38.97
C VAL A 57 -28.21 -40.26 -37.54
N GLY A 58 -28.28 -41.56 -37.22
CA GLY A 58 -27.85 -42.09 -35.93
C GLY A 58 -26.36 -41.85 -35.64
N VAL A 59 -25.49 -42.09 -36.64
CA VAL A 59 -24.04 -41.84 -36.52
C VAL A 59 -23.75 -40.35 -36.40
N LEU A 60 -24.42 -39.48 -37.18
CA LEU A 60 -24.24 -38.03 -37.07
C LEU A 60 -24.75 -37.48 -35.73
N ALA A 61 -25.87 -37.99 -35.22
CA ALA A 61 -26.37 -37.64 -33.90
C ALA A 61 -25.38 -38.07 -32.80
N LEU A 62 -24.83 -39.28 -32.89
CA LEU A 62 -23.82 -39.77 -31.95
C LEU A 62 -22.55 -38.91 -31.98
N LEU A 63 -22.03 -38.59 -33.16
CA LEU A 63 -20.87 -37.72 -33.32
C LEU A 63 -21.11 -36.31 -32.76
N SER A 64 -22.31 -35.76 -32.96
CA SER A 64 -22.70 -34.46 -32.40
C SER A 64 -22.71 -34.48 -30.87
N VAL A 65 -23.29 -35.52 -30.26
CA VAL A 65 -23.30 -35.68 -28.79
C VAL A 65 -21.87 -35.80 -28.25
N ILE A 66 -21.01 -36.60 -28.89
CA ILE A 66 -19.61 -36.76 -28.47
C ILE A 66 -18.85 -35.42 -28.58
N ALA A 67 -19.05 -34.67 -29.66
CA ALA A 67 -18.42 -33.36 -29.83
C ALA A 67 -18.86 -32.34 -28.76
N ILE A 68 -20.15 -32.33 -28.41
CA ILE A 68 -20.68 -31.49 -27.33
C ILE A 68 -20.07 -31.89 -25.99
N VAL A 69 -20.00 -33.18 -25.67
CA VAL A 69 -19.38 -33.66 -24.42
C VAL A 69 -17.89 -33.27 -24.36
N TYR A 70 -17.15 -33.46 -25.45
CA TYR A 70 -15.72 -33.15 -25.48
C TYR A 70 -15.44 -31.65 -25.34
N SER A 71 -16.25 -30.81 -26.00
CA SER A 71 -16.16 -29.35 -25.85
C SER A 71 -16.52 -28.90 -24.43
N ALA A 72 -17.56 -29.49 -23.82
CA ALA A 72 -17.93 -29.21 -22.43
C ALA A 72 -16.83 -29.60 -21.44
N ILE A 73 -16.20 -30.76 -21.62
CA ILE A 73 -15.06 -31.22 -20.80
C ILE A 73 -13.86 -30.28 -20.99
N GLY A 74 -13.53 -29.91 -22.22
CA GLY A 74 -12.41 -29.00 -22.50
C GLY A 74 -12.59 -27.59 -21.90
N VAL A 75 -13.82 -27.05 -21.91
CA VAL A 75 -14.14 -25.77 -21.24
C VAL A 75 -14.09 -25.92 -19.71
N GLY A 76 -14.57 -27.05 -19.19
CA GLY A 76 -14.48 -27.39 -17.77
C GLY A 76 -13.03 -27.47 -17.27
N ASP A 77 -12.15 -28.09 -18.05
CA ASP A 77 -10.74 -28.25 -17.67
C ASP A 77 -9.94 -26.93 -17.73
N ARG A 78 -10.19 -26.09 -18.76
CA ARG A 78 -9.59 -24.74 -18.83
C ARG A 78 -10.07 -23.83 -17.70
N SER A 79 -11.37 -23.87 -17.38
CA SER A 79 -11.90 -23.07 -16.27
C SER A 79 -11.35 -23.53 -14.92
N ARG A 80 -11.21 -24.84 -14.69
CA ARG A 80 -10.59 -25.39 -13.47
C ARG A 80 -9.11 -25.05 -13.37
N SER A 81 -8.33 -25.25 -14.43
CA SER A 81 -6.89 -24.89 -14.42
C SER A 81 -6.67 -23.40 -14.16
N THR A 82 -7.44 -22.51 -14.80
CA THR A 82 -7.35 -21.07 -14.51
C THR A 82 -7.77 -20.72 -13.09
N ALA A 83 -8.76 -21.42 -12.51
CA ALA A 83 -9.16 -21.24 -11.12
C ALA A 83 -8.09 -21.74 -10.14
N VAL A 84 -7.43 -22.86 -10.42
CA VAL A 84 -6.34 -23.40 -9.61
C VAL A 84 -5.14 -22.45 -9.61
N VAL A 85 -4.67 -22.01 -10.79
CA VAL A 85 -3.55 -21.05 -10.89
C VAL A 85 -3.89 -19.74 -10.18
N LYS A 86 -5.16 -19.30 -10.26
CA LYS A 86 -5.62 -18.10 -9.56
C LYS A 86 -5.62 -18.28 -8.05
N ALA A 87 -6.09 -19.43 -7.55
CA ALA A 87 -6.09 -19.75 -6.13
C ALA A 87 -4.66 -19.88 -5.60
N GLU A 88 -3.78 -20.54 -6.35
CA GLU A 88 -2.36 -20.69 -6.02
C GLU A 88 -1.67 -19.32 -5.89
N ARG A 89 -1.89 -18.40 -6.84
CA ARG A 89 -1.36 -17.02 -6.75
C ARG A 89 -1.84 -16.27 -5.52
N VAL A 90 -3.13 -16.38 -5.18
CA VAL A 90 -3.69 -15.73 -3.98
C VAL A 90 -3.07 -16.33 -2.71
N ASN A 91 -2.83 -17.64 -2.70
CA ASN A 91 -2.21 -18.34 -1.57
C ASN A 91 -0.70 -18.08 -1.45
N GLN A 92 -0.02 -17.68 -2.54
CA GLN A 92 1.41 -17.35 -2.54
C GLN A 92 1.71 -15.98 -1.91
N VAL A 93 0.77 -15.03 -1.97
CA VAL A 93 1.01 -13.66 -1.50
C VAL A 93 1.36 -13.60 -0.01
N PRO A 94 0.71 -14.34 0.91
CA PRO A 94 1.16 -14.41 2.30
C PRO A 94 2.62 -14.87 2.47
N ASP A 95 3.09 -15.81 1.64
CA ASP A 95 4.50 -16.25 1.67
C ASP A 95 5.43 -15.13 1.21
N GLU A 96 5.08 -14.40 0.14
CA GLU A 96 5.87 -13.26 -0.34
C GLU A 96 5.90 -12.10 0.67
N VAL A 97 4.80 -11.82 1.36
CA VAL A 97 4.75 -10.82 2.44
C VAL A 97 5.60 -11.25 3.62
N ARG A 98 5.53 -12.54 4.01
CA ARG A 98 6.41 -13.10 5.05
C ARG A 98 7.87 -12.95 4.67
N ASP A 99 8.23 -13.32 3.45
CA ASP A 99 9.61 -13.29 2.97
C ASP A 99 10.13 -11.84 2.87
N TRP A 100 9.27 -10.89 2.47
CA TRP A 100 9.56 -9.46 2.53
C TRP A 100 9.86 -8.99 3.95
N ILE A 101 8.98 -9.28 4.91
CA ILE A 101 9.19 -8.91 6.33
C ILE A 101 10.47 -9.56 6.89
N ALA A 102 10.69 -10.84 6.59
CA ALA A 102 11.91 -11.54 7.01
C ALA A 102 13.17 -10.90 6.40
N SER A 103 13.10 -10.43 5.15
CA SER A 103 14.21 -9.74 4.51
C SER A 103 14.53 -8.38 5.14
N ILE A 104 13.51 -7.65 5.63
CA ILE A 104 13.69 -6.41 6.36
C ILE A 104 14.45 -6.70 7.66
N ILE A 105 13.93 -7.62 8.48
CA ILE A 105 14.54 -7.98 9.77
C ILE A 105 15.97 -8.53 9.56
N ALA A 106 16.20 -9.35 8.53
CA ALA A 106 17.53 -9.87 8.24
C ALA A 106 18.50 -8.78 7.75
N GLY A 107 18.02 -7.79 7.00
CA GLY A 107 18.82 -6.65 6.53
C GLY A 107 19.24 -5.74 7.68
N ASP A 108 18.31 -5.50 8.59
CA ASP A 108 18.45 -4.67 9.79
C ASP A 108 19.61 -5.12 10.70
N VAL A 109 19.74 -6.45 10.92
CA VAL A 109 20.81 -7.04 11.75
C VAL A 109 22.23 -6.60 11.34
N LEU A 110 22.45 -6.32 10.05
CA LEU A 110 23.73 -5.91 9.49
C LEU A 110 23.74 -4.44 9.05
N ASP A 111 22.71 -3.68 9.39
CA ASP A 111 22.59 -2.32 8.93
C ASP A 111 23.63 -1.41 9.58
N THR A 112 23.93 -0.33 8.88
CA THR A 112 24.92 0.65 9.30
C THR A 112 24.32 2.03 9.22
N HIS A 113 24.67 2.88 10.17
CA HIS A 113 24.33 4.29 10.13
C HIS A 113 25.58 5.15 10.14
N TYR A 114 25.37 6.40 9.78
CA TYR A 114 26.41 7.40 9.71
C TYR A 114 26.63 8.06 11.08
N ASP A 115 27.80 7.85 11.70
CA ASP A 115 28.10 8.37 13.04
C ASP A 115 28.66 9.81 13.00
N GLU A 116 29.57 10.09 12.05
CA GLU A 116 30.25 11.39 11.98
C GLU A 116 30.62 11.81 10.56
N LEU A 117 30.41 13.10 10.28
CA LEU A 117 30.98 13.82 9.16
C LEU A 117 32.49 13.65 9.06
N PRO A 118 33.03 13.11 7.95
CA PRO A 118 34.45 13.28 7.71
C PRO A 118 34.75 14.78 7.61
N GLY A 119 35.77 15.24 8.36
CA GLY A 119 36.38 16.53 8.09
C GLY A 119 36.79 16.64 6.61
N ALA A 120 37.05 17.84 6.10
CA ALA A 120 37.35 18.05 4.68
C ALA A 120 38.37 17.04 4.12
N GLY A 121 37.93 16.15 3.21
CA GLY A 121 38.75 15.08 2.62
C GLY A 121 38.80 13.75 3.39
N GLY A 122 38.06 13.61 4.49
CA GLY A 122 37.95 12.36 5.24
C GLY A 122 37.01 11.34 4.59
N ARG A 123 37.12 10.08 5.01
CA ARG A 123 36.23 8.99 4.60
C ARG A 123 34.99 8.93 5.49
N LEU A 124 33.84 8.61 4.90
CA LEU A 124 32.62 8.35 5.65
C LEU A 124 32.88 7.26 6.70
N ARG A 125 32.48 7.52 7.95
CA ARG A 125 32.55 6.53 9.04
C ARG A 125 31.17 5.93 9.21
N LEU A 126 31.02 4.72 8.70
CA LEU A 126 29.84 3.90 8.94
C LEU A 126 30.05 3.12 10.24
N ARG A 127 29.02 3.09 11.07
CA ARG A 127 28.97 2.31 12.30
C ARG A 127 27.83 1.31 12.18
N ARG A 128 28.07 0.08 12.61
CA ARG A 128 27.00 -0.92 12.70
C ARG A 128 25.96 -0.46 13.71
N GLU A 129 24.70 -0.57 13.34
CA GLU A 129 23.59 -0.36 14.27
C GLU A 129 23.67 -1.38 15.41
N ALA A 130 23.47 -0.90 16.63
CA ALA A 130 23.58 -1.69 17.85
C ALA A 130 22.38 -1.46 18.76
N THR A 131 21.35 -0.80 18.25
CA THR A 131 20.20 -0.34 19.01
C THR A 131 18.96 -0.45 18.13
N ASP A 132 17.98 -1.21 18.58
CA ASP A 132 16.67 -1.27 17.95
C ASP A 132 15.81 -0.17 18.59
N TYR A 133 15.47 0.85 17.82
CA TYR A 133 14.73 2.02 18.22
C TYR A 133 13.52 2.25 17.31
N PRO A 134 12.27 2.05 17.80
CA PRO A 134 11.05 2.19 16.99
C PRO A 134 10.79 3.66 16.65
N TYR A 135 11.41 4.13 15.58
CA TYR A 135 11.46 5.53 15.19
C TYR A 135 11.75 5.67 13.70
N VAL A 136 11.39 6.82 13.13
CA VAL A 136 11.82 7.24 11.79
C VAL A 136 12.29 8.68 11.90
N GLU A 137 13.46 8.99 11.36
CA GLU A 137 14.01 10.35 11.42
C GLU A 137 13.15 11.32 10.57
N TYR A 138 12.90 12.54 11.08
CA TYR A 138 12.03 13.51 10.39
C TYR A 138 12.64 14.11 9.13
N ASN A 139 13.92 13.88 8.85
CA ASN A 139 14.59 14.25 7.60
C ASN A 139 14.50 13.18 6.51
N VAL A 140 13.93 12.01 6.82
CA VAL A 140 13.76 10.93 5.86
C VAL A 140 12.58 11.23 4.92
N VAL A 141 12.78 11.06 3.62
CA VAL A 141 11.80 11.30 2.56
C VAL A 141 11.53 10.04 1.74
N SER A 142 10.28 9.88 1.29
CA SER A 142 9.85 8.75 0.48
C SER A 142 10.31 8.81 -0.97
N SER A 143 10.38 10.00 -1.60
CA SER A 143 10.82 10.17 -2.99
C SER A 143 11.95 11.16 -3.17
N ARG A 144 12.96 10.72 -3.91
CA ARG A 144 14.08 11.55 -4.37
C ARG A 144 13.69 12.48 -5.52
N ALA A 145 12.63 12.12 -6.24
CA ALA A 145 12.10 12.93 -7.34
C ALA A 145 11.16 14.05 -6.86
N SER A 146 10.89 14.13 -5.55
CA SER A 146 10.15 15.23 -4.97
C SER A 146 10.88 16.54 -5.25
N THR A 147 10.15 17.56 -5.72
CA THR A 147 10.72 18.92 -5.93
C THR A 147 11.24 19.54 -4.62
N ASN A 148 10.89 18.94 -3.49
CA ASN A 148 11.29 19.37 -2.16
C ASN A 148 12.43 18.53 -1.57
N TYR A 149 12.93 17.53 -2.29
CA TYR A 149 14.06 16.74 -1.84
C TYR A 149 15.32 17.59 -1.85
N ASN A 150 15.90 17.79 -0.67
CA ASN A 150 17.19 18.44 -0.54
C ASN A 150 18.24 17.42 -0.11
N PRO A 151 19.15 16.98 -1.00
CA PRO A 151 20.15 16.00 -0.62
C PRO A 151 21.08 16.51 0.51
N ALA A 152 21.22 17.82 0.72
CA ALA A 152 22.01 18.33 1.83
C ALA A 152 21.41 18.06 3.22
N THR A 153 20.10 17.81 3.31
CA THR A 153 19.39 17.68 4.58
C THR A 153 18.54 16.44 4.68
N ASP A 154 18.15 15.86 3.55
CA ASP A 154 17.16 14.81 3.46
C ASP A 154 17.81 13.46 3.12
N GLN A 155 17.35 12.44 3.82
CA GLN A 155 17.76 11.06 3.64
C GLN A 155 16.67 10.31 2.85
N PRO A 156 17.03 9.46 1.87
CA PRO A 156 16.05 8.57 1.28
C PRO A 156 15.56 7.58 2.33
N PHE A 157 14.26 7.27 2.29
CA PHE A 157 13.70 6.23 3.14
C PHE A 157 14.25 4.86 2.75
N THR A 158 14.80 4.17 3.74
CA THR A 158 15.06 2.73 3.70
C THR A 158 14.14 2.07 4.72
N VAL A 159 13.61 0.89 4.38
CA VAL A 159 12.68 0.18 5.27
C VAL A 159 13.36 -0.42 6.50
N THR A 160 14.65 -0.78 6.38
CA THR A 160 15.50 -1.20 7.48
C THR A 160 15.87 0.00 8.35
N GLY A 161 16.11 1.16 7.73
CA GLY A 161 16.34 2.44 8.40
C GLY A 161 17.81 2.86 8.47
N GLY A 162 18.73 2.01 8.02
CA GLY A 162 20.13 2.41 7.86
C GLY A 162 20.50 2.84 6.44
N PHE A 163 21.81 2.86 6.22
CA PHE A 163 22.46 3.59 5.14
C PHE A 163 22.30 2.90 3.79
N GLU A 164 21.65 3.59 2.84
CA GLU A 164 21.58 3.10 1.45
C GLU A 164 22.95 3.24 0.75
N PRO A 165 23.55 2.16 0.22
CA PRO A 165 24.78 2.25 -0.54
C PRO A 165 24.59 2.98 -1.88
N GLY A 166 25.58 3.77 -2.31
CA GLY A 166 25.59 4.39 -3.65
C GLY A 166 25.01 5.81 -3.72
N VAL A 167 24.54 6.36 -2.59
CA VAL A 167 24.15 7.77 -2.49
C VAL A 167 25.35 8.69 -2.19
N GLU A 168 26.51 8.10 -1.90
CA GLU A 168 27.79 8.75 -1.58
C GLU A 168 28.21 9.83 -2.60
N GLY A 169 27.88 9.62 -3.88
CA GLY A 169 28.20 10.53 -4.98
C GLY A 169 27.33 11.79 -5.07
N ALA A 170 26.16 11.81 -4.44
CA ALA A 170 25.21 12.92 -4.52
C ALA A 170 25.40 13.99 -3.41
N TYR A 171 26.21 13.70 -2.39
CA TYR A 171 26.24 14.44 -1.13
C TYR A 171 27.54 15.22 -0.87
N TRP A 172 28.24 15.68 -1.91
CA TRP A 172 29.46 16.47 -1.76
C TRP A 172 29.14 17.92 -1.37
N GLY A 173 28.86 18.19 -0.09
CA GLY A 173 28.86 19.57 0.40
C GLY A 173 28.30 19.79 1.80
N ASN A 174 27.23 19.09 2.17
CA ASN A 174 26.53 19.28 3.45
C ASN A 174 25.89 17.94 3.83
N TRP A 175 26.61 17.05 4.51
CA TRP A 175 25.91 15.97 5.20
C TRP A 175 25.35 16.52 6.52
N PRO A 176 24.21 16.03 7.01
CA PRO A 176 23.90 16.21 8.42
C PRO A 176 25.01 15.56 9.27
N GLN A 177 25.30 16.13 10.43
CA GLN A 177 26.47 15.77 11.24
C GLN A 177 26.51 14.30 11.65
N ARG A 178 25.33 13.70 11.82
CA ARG A 178 25.10 12.31 12.21
C ARG A 178 23.72 11.89 11.72
N TRP A 179 23.56 10.62 11.36
CA TRP A 179 22.24 9.99 11.17
C TRP A 179 21.91 9.20 12.42
N LEU A 180 20.68 9.36 12.90
CA LEU A 180 20.23 8.59 14.05
C LEU A 180 19.88 7.18 13.58
N ALA A 181 20.26 6.19 14.39
CA ALA A 181 19.71 4.85 14.31
C ALA A 181 18.18 4.92 14.30
N SER A 182 17.54 4.19 13.40
CA SER A 182 16.10 4.21 13.24
C SER A 182 15.62 2.89 12.67
N ASP A 183 14.53 2.36 13.23
CA ASP A 183 13.92 1.12 12.76
C ASP A 183 12.48 1.40 12.31
N PRO A 184 12.29 1.83 11.05
CA PRO A 184 10.97 2.17 10.52
C PRO A 184 9.98 1.01 10.60
N TRP A 185 10.46 -0.23 10.49
CA TRP A 185 9.63 -1.43 10.53
C TRP A 185 9.16 -1.78 11.95
N LEU A 186 9.83 -1.28 12.99
CA LEU A 186 9.51 -1.57 14.39
C LEU A 186 8.38 -0.65 14.91
N ALA A 187 7.47 -1.25 15.70
CA ALA A 187 6.39 -0.57 16.40
C ALA A 187 6.64 -0.53 17.92
N SER A 188 5.92 0.36 18.61
CA SER A 188 5.93 0.38 20.08
C SER A 188 5.24 -0.86 20.67
N THR A 189 5.79 -1.35 21.78
CA THR A 189 5.29 -2.54 22.49
C THR A 189 3.92 -2.31 23.15
N THR A 190 3.72 -1.12 23.72
CA THR A 190 2.48 -0.75 24.40
C THR A 190 1.98 0.61 23.92
N PRO A 191 0.66 0.85 23.95
CA PRO A 191 0.15 2.19 23.81
C PRO A 191 0.67 3.09 24.95
N THR A 192 0.69 4.39 24.71
CA THR A 192 1.25 5.37 25.62
C THR A 192 0.46 6.67 25.58
N TRP A 193 0.94 7.66 26.32
CA TRP A 193 0.43 9.02 26.32
C TRP A 193 1.51 9.96 25.82
N LEU A 194 1.31 10.52 24.63
CA LEU A 194 2.31 11.36 23.95
C LEU A 194 2.19 12.84 24.24
N HIS A 195 1.17 13.26 24.98
CA HIS A 195 0.90 14.68 25.23
C HIS A 195 1.99 15.32 26.09
N TYR A 196 3.00 15.87 25.41
CA TYR A 196 4.06 16.69 25.97
C TYR A 196 3.78 18.14 25.57
N SER A 197 2.92 18.83 26.32
CA SER A 197 2.71 20.26 26.08
C SER A 197 3.82 21.14 26.65
N GLY A 198 4.86 20.57 27.30
CA GLY A 198 5.98 21.28 27.97
C GLY A 198 5.57 22.22 29.11
N THR A 199 4.27 22.54 29.21
CA THR A 199 3.64 23.48 30.13
C THR A 199 2.85 22.73 31.19
N GLY A 200 3.39 21.61 31.67
CA GLY A 200 2.87 20.85 32.82
C GLY A 200 1.35 20.90 33.00
N SER A 201 0.56 20.63 31.95
CA SER A 201 -0.89 20.82 32.04
C SER A 201 -1.54 19.62 32.71
N SER A 202 -1.32 19.54 34.03
CA SER A 202 -2.16 18.83 34.98
C SER A 202 -3.65 19.23 34.89
N ALA A 203 -3.98 20.31 34.18
CA ALA A 203 -5.35 20.74 33.89
C ALA A 203 -6.11 19.88 32.86
N ALA A 204 -5.43 19.17 31.95
CA ALA A 204 -6.11 18.26 31.01
C ALA A 204 -6.47 16.90 31.65
N ARG A 205 -5.88 16.57 32.80
CA ARG A 205 -6.14 15.32 33.54
C ARG A 205 -7.55 15.27 34.16
N ASN A 206 -8.15 16.42 34.49
CA ASN A 206 -9.32 16.47 35.38
C ASN A 206 -10.61 17.03 34.74
N GLY A 207 -10.56 17.68 33.57
CA GLY A 207 -11.73 18.41 33.05
C GLY A 207 -12.62 17.66 32.05
N ARG A 208 -12.07 16.70 31.31
CA ARG A 208 -12.76 16.09 30.14
C ARG A 208 -12.90 14.57 30.19
N LEU A 209 -12.14 13.91 31.08
CA LEU A 209 -12.31 12.49 31.42
C LEU A 209 -13.16 12.47 32.69
N GLY A 210 -14.47 12.40 32.56
CA GLY A 210 -15.37 12.44 33.71
C GLY A 210 -15.21 11.17 34.54
N ASN A 211 -14.33 11.15 35.56
CA ASN A 211 -14.14 10.09 36.57
C ASN A 211 -14.00 8.62 36.08
N SER A 212 -14.10 8.33 34.79
CA SER A 212 -13.81 7.03 34.21
C SER A 212 -12.32 6.97 33.94
N ASP A 213 -11.57 6.57 34.96
CA ASP A 213 -10.12 6.40 34.89
C ASP A 213 -9.77 5.10 34.15
N THR A 214 -10.28 4.91 32.93
CA THR A 214 -10.05 3.68 32.18
C THR A 214 -8.67 3.72 31.53
N LEU A 215 -8.00 2.57 31.42
CA LEU A 215 -6.71 2.47 30.72
C LEU A 215 -6.80 2.99 29.28
N ALA A 216 -7.93 2.77 28.61
CA ALA A 216 -8.25 3.31 27.29
C ALA A 216 -8.35 4.85 27.25
N ASP A 217 -8.48 5.52 28.39
CA ASP A 217 -8.45 6.98 28.48
C ASP A 217 -7.03 7.53 28.72
N ARG A 218 -6.13 6.71 29.27
CA ARG A 218 -4.74 7.06 29.59
C ARG A 218 -3.75 6.68 28.50
N GLU A 219 -3.97 5.59 27.79
CA GLU A 219 -3.03 5.02 26.81
C GLU A 219 -3.64 5.10 25.41
N ARG A 220 -3.94 6.31 24.93
CA ARG A 220 -4.67 6.52 23.67
C ARG A 220 -3.78 6.60 22.43
N ASP A 221 -2.48 6.62 22.63
CA ASP A 221 -1.54 7.00 21.58
C ASP A 221 -0.56 5.86 21.28
N TRP A 222 -0.08 5.79 20.04
CA TRP A 222 1.05 4.94 19.67
C TRP A 222 2.28 5.82 19.43
N ALA A 223 3.36 5.60 20.19
CA ALA A 223 4.61 6.34 19.97
C ALA A 223 5.18 6.07 18.57
N LYS A 224 5.01 4.84 18.08
CA LYS A 224 5.39 4.40 16.75
C LYS A 224 4.53 3.23 16.28
N ILE A 225 4.12 3.25 15.01
CA ILE A 225 3.54 2.10 14.29
C ILE A 225 4.51 1.62 13.21
N SER A 226 4.45 0.33 12.83
CA SER A 226 5.35 -0.27 11.83
C SER A 226 5.15 0.31 10.44
N ASN A 227 6.26 0.51 9.72
CA ASN A 227 6.30 0.91 8.32
C ASN A 227 7.21 -0.06 7.55
N ILE A 228 6.59 -0.95 6.78
CA ILE A 228 7.22 -1.95 5.91
C ILE A 228 7.10 -1.58 4.42
N ALA A 229 6.53 -0.42 4.10
CA ALA A 229 6.40 0.04 2.72
C ALA A 229 7.81 0.29 2.14
N PRO A 230 8.13 -0.22 0.94
CA PRO A 230 9.46 -0.03 0.35
C PRO A 230 9.86 1.44 0.17
N ASP A 231 8.89 2.34 -0.03
CA ASP A 231 9.10 3.78 -0.14
C ASP A 231 8.70 4.56 1.13
N GLY A 232 8.29 3.85 2.18
CA GLY A 232 7.85 4.43 3.45
C GLY A 232 6.46 5.08 3.43
N ARG A 233 5.67 4.93 2.36
CA ARG A 233 4.34 5.56 2.26
C ARG A 233 3.22 4.67 2.78
N PHE A 234 2.32 5.29 3.55
CA PHE A 234 1.03 4.70 3.85
C PHE A 234 0.01 5.01 2.75
N VAL A 235 -1.04 4.22 2.68
CA VAL A 235 -2.10 4.40 1.69
C VAL A 235 -3.44 4.72 2.34
N ASN A 236 -4.30 5.37 1.57
CA ASN A 236 -5.69 5.58 1.87
C ASN A 236 -6.54 4.81 0.86
N LEU A 237 -7.20 3.75 1.32
CA LEU A 237 -8.05 2.88 0.50
C LEU A 237 -9.27 3.62 -0.08
N HIS A 238 -9.60 4.81 0.43
CA HIS A 238 -10.62 5.67 -0.18
C HIS A 238 -10.30 5.97 -1.64
N ASN A 239 -9.02 6.13 -1.99
CA ASN A 239 -8.60 6.49 -3.34
C ASN A 239 -8.83 5.37 -4.36
N LEU A 240 -9.15 4.15 -3.91
CA LEU A 240 -9.58 3.04 -4.78
C LEU A 240 -11.04 3.17 -5.23
N ARG A 241 -11.84 4.00 -4.56
CA ARG A 241 -13.25 4.19 -4.91
C ARG A 241 -13.36 4.83 -6.29
N ASN A 242 -14.02 4.12 -7.21
CA ASN A 242 -14.17 4.52 -8.62
C ASN A 242 -12.83 4.68 -9.37
N SER A 243 -11.72 4.19 -8.81
CA SER A 243 -10.38 4.28 -9.40
C SER A 243 -9.50 3.13 -8.91
N PHE A 244 -9.76 1.90 -9.38
CA PHE A 244 -8.95 0.73 -9.00
C PHE A 244 -7.48 0.87 -9.45
N GLU A 245 -7.25 1.66 -10.51
CA GLU A 245 -5.94 1.97 -11.09
C GLU A 245 -5.25 3.19 -10.45
N ALA A 246 -5.72 3.67 -9.30
CA ALA A 246 -5.09 4.78 -8.57
C ALA A 246 -3.58 4.54 -8.40
N ARG A 247 -2.76 5.47 -8.90
CA ARG A 247 -1.30 5.29 -8.89
C ARG A 247 -0.72 5.38 -7.47
N PRO A 248 0.39 4.70 -7.18
CA PRO A 248 1.18 4.99 -5.98
C PRO A 248 1.69 6.43 -6.03
N GLY A 249 1.71 7.12 -4.88
CA GLY A 249 2.18 8.50 -4.77
C GLY A 249 1.24 9.38 -3.94
N THR A 250 1.58 10.67 -3.85
CA THR A 250 0.93 11.64 -2.95
C THR A 250 -0.01 12.61 -3.67
N ALA A 251 -0.01 12.66 -5.01
CA ALA A 251 -0.82 13.61 -5.77
C ALA A 251 -2.31 13.28 -5.68
N SER A 252 -3.16 14.23 -6.08
CA SER A 252 -4.61 14.04 -6.01
C SER A 252 -5.06 12.80 -6.78
N GLY A 253 -5.74 11.87 -6.09
CA GLY A 253 -6.20 10.59 -6.65
C GLY A 253 -5.17 9.46 -6.60
N GLU A 254 -3.97 9.71 -6.09
CA GLU A 254 -2.96 8.68 -5.81
C GLU A 254 -3.16 8.06 -4.43
N MET A 255 -2.57 6.89 -4.20
CA MET A 255 -2.88 6.07 -3.03
C MET A 255 -2.57 6.73 -1.69
N SER A 256 -1.53 7.54 -1.60
CA SER A 256 -1.12 8.20 -0.36
C SER A 256 -1.78 9.57 -0.18
N PHE A 257 -2.70 9.98 -1.05
CA PHE A 257 -3.43 11.24 -0.90
C PHE A 257 -4.52 11.17 0.18
N ASN A 258 -4.87 12.31 0.77
CA ASN A 258 -5.86 12.44 1.85
C ASN A 258 -5.57 11.59 3.10
N LEU A 259 -4.30 11.28 3.38
CA LEU A 259 -3.91 10.77 4.70
C LEU A 259 -4.28 11.77 5.79
N SER A 260 -4.65 11.22 6.93
CA SER A 260 -5.08 11.97 8.09
C SER A 260 -4.23 11.69 9.31
N LEU A 261 -4.18 12.69 10.18
CA LEU A 261 -3.72 12.57 11.55
C LEU A 261 -4.88 12.84 12.50
N LEU A 262 -4.79 12.22 13.66
CA LEU A 262 -5.69 12.43 14.77
C LEU A 262 -5.04 13.47 15.70
N ASN A 263 -5.86 14.37 16.22
CA ASN A 263 -5.40 15.41 17.14
C ASN A 263 -6.33 15.46 18.34
N HIS A 264 -5.76 15.55 19.55
CA HIS A 264 -6.48 15.63 20.81
C HIS A 264 -7.20 16.98 21.03
N GLU A 265 -6.71 18.05 20.40
CA GLU A 265 -7.14 19.44 20.64
C GLU A 265 -8.00 20.03 19.52
N ALA A 266 -7.85 19.57 18.27
CA ALA A 266 -8.43 20.26 17.11
C ALA A 266 -9.93 20.04 16.88
N ASN A 267 -10.62 19.20 17.67
CA ASN A 267 -12.05 19.01 17.46
C ASN A 267 -12.85 18.88 18.77
N THR A 268 -13.83 19.78 18.90
CA THR A 268 -14.91 19.75 19.89
C THR A 268 -15.82 18.52 19.73
N VAL A 269 -15.63 17.74 18.67
CA VAL A 269 -16.24 16.42 18.45
C VAL A 269 -15.14 15.36 18.48
N ALA A 270 -15.21 14.45 19.46
CA ALA A 270 -14.31 13.29 19.51
C ALA A 270 -14.35 12.55 18.16
N GLY A 271 -13.21 12.45 17.47
CA GLY A 271 -13.09 11.67 16.23
C GLY A 271 -13.18 12.43 14.91
N ALA A 272 -13.18 13.77 14.89
CA ALA A 272 -13.09 14.48 13.62
C ALA A 272 -11.66 14.46 13.06
N VAL A 273 -11.57 13.89 11.86
CA VAL A 273 -10.35 13.66 11.08
C VAL A 273 -9.97 14.94 10.33
N VAL A 274 -8.73 15.42 10.53
CA VAL A 274 -8.21 16.56 9.77
C VAL A 274 -7.46 16.01 8.57
N ALA A 275 -8.16 15.90 7.43
CA ALA A 275 -7.60 15.36 6.20
C ALA A 275 -6.70 16.36 5.45
N ASN A 276 -6.92 17.68 5.61
CA ASN A 276 -6.11 18.69 4.93
C ASN A 276 -6.32 20.12 5.49
N PRO A 277 -5.26 20.84 5.91
CA PRO A 277 -3.93 20.31 6.18
C PRO A 277 -3.96 19.45 7.44
N ALA A 278 -3.31 18.29 7.42
CA ALA A 278 -3.14 17.48 8.62
C ALA A 278 -2.25 18.26 9.61
N ARG A 279 -2.47 18.12 10.92
CA ARG A 279 -1.69 18.82 11.94
C ARG A 279 -1.21 17.81 12.98
N THR A 280 0.10 17.79 13.22
CA THR A 280 0.71 16.93 14.24
C THR A 280 0.33 17.42 15.64
N ASP A 281 0.60 16.59 16.65
CA ASP A 281 0.41 16.89 18.07
C ASP A 281 1.36 17.98 18.57
N PHE A 282 2.53 18.14 17.96
CA PHE A 282 3.50 19.22 18.21
C PHE A 282 3.32 20.42 17.26
N ASN A 283 2.10 20.62 16.74
CA ASN A 283 1.70 21.83 16.01
C ASN A 283 2.44 22.07 14.68
N VAL A 284 2.82 21.00 13.97
CA VAL A 284 3.32 21.10 12.58
C VAL A 284 2.19 20.86 11.60
N THR A 285 2.01 21.79 10.66
CA THR A 285 1.01 21.71 9.59
C THR A 285 1.59 20.98 8.38
N ILE A 286 0.96 19.88 7.99
CA ILE A 286 1.30 19.08 6.82
C ILE A 286 0.28 19.38 5.73
N ALA A 287 0.65 20.28 4.83
CA ALA A 287 -0.15 20.57 3.65
C ALA A 287 -0.15 19.36 2.71
N ALA A 288 -1.30 19.06 2.08
CA ALA A 288 -1.33 18.07 1.01
C ALA A 288 -0.36 18.47 -0.12
N ASN A 289 0.42 17.51 -0.62
CA ASN A 289 1.51 17.73 -1.59
C ASN A 289 2.63 18.67 -1.11
N GLY A 290 2.68 19.00 0.19
CA GLY A 290 3.75 19.80 0.77
C GLY A 290 5.03 18.99 0.98
N PRO A 291 6.17 19.66 1.25
CA PRO A 291 7.47 19.01 1.52
C PRO A 291 7.43 18.02 2.69
N LEU A 292 6.54 18.27 3.67
CA LEU A 292 6.38 17.41 4.84
C LEU A 292 5.46 16.21 4.60
N TYR A 293 4.67 16.24 3.53
CA TYR A 293 3.72 15.18 3.22
C TYR A 293 4.45 13.88 2.82
N ASP A 294 5.59 14.02 2.15
CA ASP A 294 6.42 12.92 1.66
C ASP A 294 7.42 12.39 2.72
N ARG A 295 7.21 12.71 4.00
CA ARG A 295 8.11 12.32 5.11
C ARG A 295 7.42 11.27 5.99
N PRO A 296 7.82 9.99 5.92
CA PRO A 296 7.18 8.87 6.63
C PRO A 296 7.08 9.06 8.15
N ALA A 297 8.03 9.78 8.76
CA ALA A 297 8.05 10.05 10.19
C ALA A 297 6.76 10.69 10.70
N TYR A 298 6.13 11.61 9.95
CA TYR A 298 4.89 12.25 10.39
C TYR A 298 3.67 11.32 10.40
N TRP A 299 3.74 10.23 9.65
CA TRP A 299 2.64 9.29 9.49
C TRP A 299 2.81 8.01 10.31
N SER A 300 4.02 7.75 10.81
CA SER A 300 4.36 6.56 11.60
C SER A 300 4.69 6.89 13.05
N ASN A 301 5.38 8.01 13.31
CA ASN A 301 5.70 8.43 14.67
C ASN A 301 4.50 9.15 15.28
N ARG A 302 4.40 9.08 16.60
CA ARG A 302 3.52 9.88 17.44
C ARG A 302 2.05 9.90 17.00
N GLN A 303 1.47 8.72 16.84
CA GLN A 303 0.09 8.54 16.41
C GLN A 303 -0.87 8.74 17.58
N VAL A 304 -1.21 10.01 17.85
CA VAL A 304 -2.11 10.41 18.94
C VAL A 304 -3.52 9.90 18.71
N GLY A 305 -4.20 9.39 19.74
CA GLY A 305 -5.58 8.94 19.69
C GLY A 305 -5.84 7.70 18.82
N LEU A 306 -4.79 7.04 18.32
CA LEU A 306 -4.89 5.88 17.46
C LEU A 306 -5.29 4.62 18.23
N PHE A 307 -4.87 4.44 19.48
CA PHE A 307 -5.33 3.31 20.31
C PHE A 307 -6.79 3.54 20.70
N ARG A 308 -7.70 3.03 19.86
CA ARG A 308 -9.15 3.13 20.02
C ARG A 308 -9.84 1.94 19.37
N PRO A 309 -11.07 1.60 19.81
CA PRO A 309 -11.82 0.51 19.20
C PRO A 309 -12.07 0.71 17.71
N VAL A 310 -11.95 -0.38 16.92
CA VAL A 310 -12.21 -0.40 15.47
C VAL A 310 -13.67 -0.06 15.13
N THR A 311 -14.57 -0.23 16.09
CA THR A 311 -16.02 0.05 15.95
C THR A 311 -16.37 1.53 15.86
N SER A 312 -15.38 2.43 15.86
CA SER A 312 -15.61 3.88 15.81
C SER A 312 -16.46 4.26 14.59
N ALA A 313 -17.68 4.74 14.83
CA ALA A 313 -18.59 5.21 13.80
C ALA A 313 -17.93 6.33 12.99
N GLY A 314 -17.97 6.22 11.66
CA GLY A 314 -17.44 7.22 10.74
C GLY A 314 -18.19 7.19 9.41
N ASP A 315 -18.15 8.29 8.68
CA ASP A 315 -18.76 8.38 7.36
C ASP A 315 -17.90 7.61 6.34
N VAL A 316 -18.39 6.48 5.86
CA VAL A 316 -17.75 5.68 4.80
C VAL A 316 -17.58 6.46 3.50
N GLY A 317 -18.34 7.54 3.28
CA GLY A 317 -18.19 8.47 2.17
C GLY A 317 -16.96 9.36 2.26
N SER A 318 -16.39 9.52 3.46
CA SER A 318 -15.25 10.40 3.71
C SER A 318 -13.91 9.71 3.49
N ALA A 319 -12.94 10.43 2.93
CA ALA A 319 -11.55 9.98 2.86
C ALA A 319 -10.92 9.84 4.26
N GLY A 320 -11.50 10.50 5.27
CA GLY A 320 -11.12 10.36 6.67
C GLY A 320 -11.70 9.13 7.37
N TYR A 321 -12.42 8.24 6.68
CA TYR A 321 -12.92 7.04 7.32
C TYR A 321 -11.75 6.16 7.80
N PHE A 322 -11.72 5.86 9.10
CA PHE A 322 -10.56 5.24 9.76
C PHE A 322 -10.13 3.92 9.12
N ASN A 323 -11.08 3.03 8.81
CA ASN A 323 -10.79 1.74 8.18
C ASN A 323 -10.16 1.85 6.77
N TYR A 324 -10.15 3.04 6.15
CA TYR A 324 -9.39 3.26 4.91
C TYR A 324 -7.92 3.55 5.12
N GLN A 325 -7.50 3.89 6.33
CA GLN A 325 -6.12 4.28 6.63
C GLN A 325 -5.49 3.40 7.71
N TYR A 326 -6.30 2.88 8.63
CA TYR A 326 -5.87 2.14 9.79
C TYR A 326 -6.48 0.74 9.81
N ALA A 327 -5.80 -0.16 10.51
CA ALA A 327 -6.23 -1.52 10.78
C ALA A 327 -5.88 -1.91 12.22
N ASP A 328 -6.57 -2.95 12.68
CA ASP A 328 -6.22 -3.74 13.85
C ASP A 328 -5.49 -4.98 13.33
N ALA A 329 -4.16 -4.99 13.45
CA ALA A 329 -3.31 -6.03 12.88
C ALA A 329 -3.14 -7.23 13.81
N ASP A 330 -3.28 -7.06 15.12
CA ASP A 330 -3.16 -8.15 16.10
C ASP A 330 -4.51 -8.77 16.51
N GLY A 331 -5.63 -8.15 16.14
CA GLY A 331 -6.98 -8.66 16.32
C GLY A 331 -7.56 -8.41 17.72
N ASP A 332 -6.99 -7.47 18.49
CA ASP A 332 -7.44 -7.14 19.83
C ASP A 332 -8.66 -6.20 19.87
N GLY A 333 -9.09 -5.72 18.70
CA GLY A 333 -10.21 -4.82 18.51
C GLY A 333 -9.84 -3.33 18.51
N PHE A 334 -8.55 -2.97 18.57
CA PHE A 334 -8.05 -1.60 18.58
C PHE A 334 -7.15 -1.32 17.38
N TYR A 335 -7.17 -0.08 16.86
CA TYR A 335 -6.23 0.27 15.79
C TYR A 335 -4.80 0.37 16.32
N ASP A 336 -3.90 -0.27 15.60
CA ASP A 336 -2.47 -0.37 15.95
C ASP A 336 -1.54 -0.23 14.72
N SER A 337 -2.13 -0.19 13.51
CA SER A 337 -1.42 -0.27 12.25
C SER A 337 -2.06 0.59 11.17
N ARG A 338 -1.33 0.83 10.08
CA ARG A 338 -1.82 1.51 8.88
C ARG A 338 -1.67 0.64 7.63
N TRP A 339 -2.59 0.85 6.69
CA TRP A 339 -2.51 0.22 5.38
C TRP A 339 -1.33 0.73 4.57
N GLN A 340 -0.63 -0.21 3.95
CA GLN A 340 0.55 0.01 3.12
C GLN A 340 0.41 -0.81 1.85
N GLU A 341 0.94 -0.30 0.75
CA GLU A 341 1.10 -1.07 -0.48
C GLU A 341 2.57 -1.44 -0.62
N LEU A 342 2.87 -2.70 -0.94
CA LEU A 342 4.22 -3.20 -1.08
C LEU A 342 4.81 -2.85 -2.47
N VAL A 343 4.82 -1.55 -2.75
CA VAL A 343 5.30 -0.95 -3.99
C VAL A 343 6.32 0.12 -3.66
N ASN A 344 7.48 0.06 -4.32
CA ASN A 344 8.45 1.13 -4.28
C ASN A 344 8.09 2.16 -5.36
N ALA A 345 7.72 3.37 -4.92
CA ALA A 345 7.51 4.54 -5.76
C ALA A 345 8.41 5.71 -5.35
N SER A 346 9.61 5.42 -4.82
CA SER A 346 10.63 6.43 -4.51
C SER A 346 11.15 7.13 -5.76
N ASP A 347 11.17 6.42 -6.90
CA ASP A 347 11.30 7.00 -8.24
C ASP A 347 9.97 6.83 -9.00
N PRO A 348 9.21 7.92 -9.24
CA PRO A 348 7.96 7.88 -9.99
C PRO A 348 8.09 7.34 -11.42
N ASN A 349 9.29 7.36 -12.01
CA ASN A 349 9.55 6.83 -13.34
C ASN A 349 9.84 5.32 -13.34
N ASN A 350 10.16 4.75 -12.18
CA ASN A 350 10.53 3.35 -12.02
C ASN A 350 9.81 2.71 -10.84
N VAL A 351 8.48 2.63 -10.94
CA VAL A 351 7.63 2.05 -9.91
C VAL A 351 7.60 0.52 -10.02
N TYR A 352 8.02 -0.18 -8.97
CA TYR A 352 8.02 -1.65 -8.93
C TYR A 352 7.36 -2.19 -7.66
N SER A 353 6.78 -3.39 -7.72
CA SER A 353 6.23 -4.08 -6.54
C SER A 353 7.27 -5.07 -6.02
N VAL A 354 7.38 -5.17 -4.70
CA VAL A 354 8.25 -6.19 -4.07
C VAL A 354 7.57 -7.56 -4.01
N ILE A 355 6.24 -7.60 -4.15
CA ILE A 355 5.45 -8.82 -4.31
C ILE A 355 4.96 -8.98 -5.76
N THR A 356 4.59 -10.19 -6.14
CA THR A 356 4.08 -10.53 -7.47
C THR A 356 2.80 -9.73 -7.77
N LYS A 357 2.82 -8.93 -8.85
CA LYS A 357 1.63 -8.19 -9.31
C LYS A 357 0.68 -9.12 -10.07
N ASP A 358 -0.62 -9.00 -9.78
CA ASP A 358 -1.69 -9.52 -10.63
C ASP A 358 -2.57 -8.35 -11.08
N PRO A 359 -2.86 -8.15 -12.38
CA PRO A 359 -3.69 -7.03 -12.82
C PRO A 359 -5.12 -7.03 -12.25
N LYS A 360 -5.59 -8.16 -11.70
CA LYS A 360 -6.92 -8.29 -11.11
C LYS A 360 -6.94 -8.03 -9.61
N TYR A 361 -5.78 -8.07 -8.94
CA TYR A 361 -5.68 -7.98 -7.49
C TYR A 361 -4.66 -6.92 -7.09
N ARG A 362 -4.99 -6.23 -6.01
CA ARG A 362 -4.09 -5.27 -5.41
C ARG A 362 -4.03 -5.57 -3.93
N TRP A 363 -2.81 -5.78 -3.44
CA TRP A 363 -2.57 -6.25 -2.10
C TRP A 363 -2.16 -5.10 -1.22
N PHE A 364 -2.82 -4.99 -0.08
CA PHE A 364 -2.54 -4.01 0.95
C PHE A 364 -2.30 -4.75 2.24
N VAL A 365 -1.27 -4.33 2.95
CA VAL A 365 -0.84 -4.96 4.18
C VAL A 365 -0.86 -3.92 5.27
N ALA A 366 -1.45 -4.27 6.40
CA ALA A 366 -1.21 -3.60 7.67
C ALA A 366 -0.49 -4.61 8.55
N THR A 367 0.55 -4.16 9.25
CA THR A 367 1.34 -5.04 10.11
C THR A 367 1.76 -4.27 11.34
N ARG A 368 1.89 -5.01 12.44
CA ARG A 368 2.49 -4.57 13.68
C ARG A 368 3.63 -5.51 14.00
N ILE A 369 4.85 -4.99 13.98
CA ILE A 369 6.06 -5.74 14.30
C ILE A 369 6.62 -5.16 15.60
N VAL A 370 6.69 -5.99 16.63
CA VAL A 370 7.17 -5.61 17.95
C VAL A 370 8.34 -6.50 18.28
N ASP A 371 9.43 -5.89 18.74
CA ASP A 371 10.53 -6.63 19.36
C ASP A 371 10.32 -6.70 20.88
N LEU A 372 10.35 -7.92 21.39
CA LEU A 372 10.29 -8.23 22.82
C LEU A 372 11.63 -8.78 23.33
N SER A 373 12.65 -8.90 22.48
CA SER A 373 13.96 -9.41 22.86
C SER A 373 14.58 -8.57 23.98
N SER A 374 14.40 -7.24 23.92
CA SER A 374 14.83 -6.31 24.98
C SER A 374 13.99 -6.39 26.26
N MET A 375 12.75 -6.87 26.20
CA MET A 375 11.91 -7.13 27.39
C MET A 375 12.28 -8.43 28.09
N VAL A 376 12.88 -9.37 27.35
CA VAL A 376 13.60 -10.53 27.91
C VAL A 376 15.02 -10.09 28.24
N ASN A 377 15.16 -9.05 29.07
CA ASN A 377 16.43 -8.74 29.67
C ASN A 377 16.73 -9.80 30.73
N VAL A 378 17.26 -10.94 30.28
CA VAL A 378 18.25 -11.66 31.08
C VAL A 378 19.39 -10.68 31.20
N ASN A 379 19.62 -10.16 32.41
CA ASN A 379 20.86 -9.49 32.77
C ASN A 379 22.03 -10.46 32.53
N THR A 380 22.43 -10.60 31.27
CA THR A 380 23.78 -10.91 30.83
C THR A 380 24.45 -9.60 30.37
N ALA A 381 24.08 -8.49 31.02
CA ALA A 381 25.09 -7.53 31.40
C ALA A 381 26.10 -8.32 32.24
N THR A 382 27.21 -8.69 31.61
CA THR A 382 28.44 -9.14 32.24
C THR A 382 28.58 -8.48 33.61
N ASP A 383 28.77 -9.32 34.62
CA ASP A 383 29.07 -8.95 36.00
C ASP A 383 30.22 -7.92 36.05
N LEU A 384 29.90 -6.63 35.94
CA LEU A 384 30.84 -5.54 36.18
C LEU A 384 30.97 -5.38 37.69
N VAL A 385 31.61 -6.37 38.34
CA VAL A 385 32.04 -6.29 39.74
C VAL A 385 33.01 -5.13 39.95
N VAL A 386 33.66 -4.65 38.88
CA VAL A 386 34.71 -3.64 38.94
C VAL A 386 34.43 -2.51 37.93
N PRO A 387 34.51 -1.23 38.33
CA PRO A 387 34.36 -0.10 37.42
C PRO A 387 35.48 -0.10 36.36
N PRO A 388 35.18 0.33 35.13
CA PRO A 388 36.16 0.33 34.03
C PRO A 388 37.40 1.17 34.38
N SER A 389 38.58 0.60 34.15
CA SER A 389 39.88 1.26 34.32
C SER A 389 40.62 1.37 32.98
N ALA A 390 41.74 2.10 32.98
CA ALA A 390 42.61 2.19 31.79
C ALA A 390 43.19 0.82 31.37
N GLU A 391 43.30 -0.14 32.29
CA GLU A 391 43.79 -1.50 31.99
C GLU A 391 42.68 -2.47 31.54
N VAL A 392 41.41 -2.20 31.84
CA VAL A 392 40.24 -3.03 31.45
C VAL A 392 39.16 -2.14 30.82
N PRO A 393 39.36 -1.69 29.57
CA PRO A 393 38.39 -0.87 28.86
C PRO A 393 37.13 -1.68 28.54
N ILE A 394 35.98 -1.00 28.54
CA ILE A 394 34.68 -1.63 28.31
C ILE A 394 34.66 -2.31 26.92
N GLY A 395 34.21 -3.57 26.86
CA GLY A 395 34.12 -4.35 25.62
C GLY A 395 35.41 -5.06 25.17
N ALA A 396 36.46 -5.12 26.01
CA ALA A 396 37.71 -5.81 25.67
C ALA A 396 37.71 -7.34 25.90
N SER A 397 36.67 -7.91 26.51
CA SER A 397 36.47 -9.36 26.60
C SER A 397 35.05 -9.74 26.15
N PRO A 398 34.85 -10.94 25.55
CA PRO A 398 33.55 -11.40 25.04
C PRO A 398 32.46 -11.47 26.10
#